data_AF-A0A5E6NIY9-F1
#
_entry.id   AF-A0A5E6NIY9-F1
#
_cell.length_a   1.000
_cell.length_b   1.000
_cell.length_c   1.000
_cell.angle_alpha   90.00
_cell.angle_beta   90.00
_cell.angle_gamma   90.00
#
_symmetry.space_group_name_H-M   'P 1'
#
loop_
_entity.id
_entity.type
_entity.pdbx_description
1 polymer ?
#
loop_
_entity_poly.entity_id
_entity_poly.type
_entity_poly.pdbx_seq_one_letter_code
_entity_poly.pdbx_strand_id
1 'polypeptide(L)'
;MRLEKNWLDGVEMSDGEVVLCENVRFNKGEMSNDDALSKRMAAMCDIFAMDAFGTAHRAQASTHGVAKYAPIACSGPLLSGELEALVKHWTT
;
A
#
# COMPACT_ATOMS: atom_id res chain seq x y z
N MET A 1 9.35 0.25 -16.73
CA MET A 1 8.15 -0.10 -15.94
C MET A 1 7.52 -1.36 -16.54
N ARG A 2 7.48 -2.46 -15.80
CA ARG A 2 6.91 -3.76 -16.21
C ARG A 2 5.65 -4.05 -15.37
N LEU A 3 4.62 -4.68 -15.96
CA LEU A 3 3.47 -5.21 -15.23
C LEU A 3 3.78 -6.63 -14.73
N GLU A 4 3.60 -6.89 -13.44
CA GLU A 4 3.74 -8.20 -12.82
C GLU A 4 2.37 -8.73 -12.37
N LYS A 5 1.95 -9.86 -12.94
CA LYS A 5 0.62 -10.44 -12.69
C LYS A 5 0.60 -11.34 -11.48
N ASN A 6 1.69 -12.08 -11.23
CA ASN A 6 1.77 -13.05 -10.14
C ASN A 6 2.63 -12.52 -8.99
N TRP A 7 2.51 -11.22 -8.71
CA TRP A 7 3.39 -10.49 -7.81
C TRP A 7 3.38 -11.00 -6.36
N LEU A 8 2.27 -11.60 -5.90
CA LEU A 8 2.16 -12.15 -4.54
C LEU A 8 3.09 -13.34 -4.27
N ASP A 9 3.65 -13.96 -5.31
CA ASP A 9 4.58 -15.09 -5.19
C ASP A 9 6.05 -14.62 -5.21
N GLY A 10 6.28 -13.31 -5.24
CA GLY A 10 7.58 -12.66 -5.28
C GLY A 10 7.78 -11.88 -6.58
N VAL A 11 8.64 -10.86 -6.50
CA VAL A 11 9.01 -10.03 -7.65
C VAL A 11 10.53 -9.90 -7.68
N GLU A 12 11.16 -10.40 -8.74
CA GLU A 12 12.59 -10.15 -8.97
C GLU A 12 12.76 -8.74 -9.54
N MET A 13 13.57 -7.93 -8.86
CA MET A 13 13.83 -6.54 -9.20
C MET A 13 15.32 -6.22 -9.13
N SER A 14 15.80 -5.43 -10.08
CA SER A 14 17.11 -4.79 -9.98
C SER A 14 17.00 -3.40 -9.36
N ASP A 15 18.09 -2.88 -8.79
CA ASP A 15 18.12 -1.53 -8.24
C ASP A 15 17.70 -0.48 -9.29
N GLY A 16 16.76 0.39 -8.89
CA GLY A 16 16.19 1.43 -9.75
C GLY A 16 15.09 0.94 -10.70
N GLU A 17 14.75 -0.35 -10.70
CA GLU A 17 13.64 -0.87 -11.48
C GLU A 17 12.28 -0.50 -10.85
N VAL A 18 11.29 -0.25 -11.71
CA VAL A 18 9.90 0.00 -11.31
C VAL A 18 9.01 -1.10 -11.87
N VAL A 19 8.33 -1.81 -10.98
CA VAL A 19 7.34 -2.84 -11.31
C VAL A 19 5.96 -2.38 -10.87
N LEU A 20 4.98 -2.53 -11.75
CA LEU A 20 3.58 -2.34 -11.45
C LEU A 20 2.95 -3.69 -11.14
N CYS A 21 2.40 -3.84 -9.95
CA CYS A 21 1.63 -5.02 -9.59
C CYS A 21 0.25 -4.97 -10.25
N GLU A 22 -0.26 -6.13 -10.68
CA GLU A 22 -1.65 -6.28 -11.14
C GLU A 22 -2.65 -5.86 -10.05
N ASN A 23 -3.84 -5.46 -10.49
CA ASN A 23 -4.90 -4.89 -9.66
C ASN A 23 -5.14 -5.68 -8.37
N VAL A 24 -4.85 -5.03 -7.24
CA VAL A 24 -4.98 -5.60 -5.89
C VAL A 24 -6.37 -6.14 -5.58
N ARG A 25 -7.42 -5.62 -6.23
CA ARG A 25 -8.82 -6.05 -6.02
C ARG A 25 -9.14 -7.42 -6.63
N PHE A 26 -8.25 -7.99 -7.44
CA PHE A 26 -8.37 -9.39 -7.85
C PHE A 26 -7.98 -10.37 -6.74
N ASN A 27 -7.23 -9.92 -5.72
CA ASN A 27 -6.81 -10.77 -4.63
C ASN A 27 -7.96 -11.05 -3.67
N LYS A 28 -8.27 -12.33 -3.48
CA LYS A 28 -9.23 -12.76 -2.48
C LYS A 28 -8.75 -12.33 -1.09
N GLY A 29 -9.58 -11.57 -0.38
CA GLY A 29 -9.26 -11.03 0.94
C GLY A 29 -8.98 -9.52 0.95
N GLU A 30 -8.82 -8.88 -0.21
CA GLU A 30 -8.51 -7.44 -0.29
C GLU A 30 -9.59 -6.58 0.40
N MET A 31 -10.86 -6.76 0.01
CA MET A 31 -11.97 -5.97 0.53
C MET A 31 -12.30 -6.26 2.01
N SER A 32 -11.99 -7.46 2.49
CA SER A 32 -12.22 -7.85 3.88
C SER A 32 -11.04 -7.55 4.80
N ASN A 33 -9.98 -6.92 4.28
CA ASN A 33 -8.74 -6.65 5.01
C ASN A 33 -8.18 -7.92 5.66
N ASP A 34 -8.06 -8.99 4.87
CA ASP A 34 -7.62 -10.30 5.35
C ASP A 34 -6.17 -10.28 5.86
N ASP A 35 -5.98 -10.72 7.10
CA ASP A 35 -4.67 -10.70 7.77
C ASP A 35 -3.62 -11.56 7.05
N ALA A 36 -4.01 -12.68 6.43
CA ALA A 36 -3.06 -13.56 5.74
C ALA A 36 -2.58 -12.91 4.43
N LEU A 37 -3.49 -12.28 3.68
CA LEU A 37 -3.15 -11.50 2.50
C LEU A 37 -2.25 -10.31 2.87
N SER A 38 -2.59 -9.57 3.92
CA SER A 38 -1.82 -8.42 4.39
C SER A 38 -0.41 -8.79 4.82
N LYS A 39 -0.23 -9.91 5.52
CA LYS A 39 1.11 -10.41 5.88
C LYS A 39 1.91 -10.83 4.66
N ARG A 40 1.27 -11.48 3.67
CA ARG A 40 1.93 -11.78 2.38
C ARG A 40 2.38 -10.51 1.67
N MET A 41 1.52 -9.49 1.62
CA MET A 41 1.88 -8.20 1.01
C MET A 41 3.06 -7.54 1.74
N ALA A 42 3.01 -7.50 3.07
CA ALA A 42 4.06 -6.90 3.90
C ALA A 42 5.41 -7.62 3.76
N ALA A 43 5.40 -8.95 3.61
CA ALA A 43 6.62 -9.75 3.48
C ALA A 43 7.42 -9.47 2.19
N MET A 44 6.84 -8.78 1.21
CA MET A 44 7.53 -8.43 -0.04
C MET A 44 8.23 -7.08 -0.01
N CYS A 45 8.09 -6.32 1.09
CA CYS A 45 8.67 -4.98 1.19
C CYS A 45 9.33 -4.76 2.55
N ASP A 46 10.47 -4.06 2.54
CA ASP A 46 11.06 -3.54 3.75
C ASP A 46 10.33 -2.27 4.23
N ILE A 47 9.81 -1.49 3.28
CA ILE A 47 9.12 -0.22 3.50
C ILE A 47 7.82 -0.20 2.70
N PHE A 48 6.71 0.07 3.39
CA PHE A 48 5.42 0.37 2.78
C PHE A 48 5.14 1.88 2.82
N ALA A 49 4.89 2.48 1.66
CA ALA A 49 4.50 3.88 1.55
C ALA A 49 3.04 3.98 1.07
N MET A 50 2.16 4.48 1.93
CA MET A 50 0.76 4.76 1.57
C MET A 50 0.65 6.14 0.96
N ASP A 51 0.39 6.21 -0.35
CA ASP A 51 0.27 7.48 -1.09
C ASP A 51 -1.08 7.66 -1.80
N ALA A 52 -2.12 6.98 -1.31
CA ALA A 52 -3.45 6.95 -1.91
C ALA A 52 -4.54 7.48 -0.96
N PHE A 53 -4.61 8.81 -0.76
CA PHE A 53 -5.60 9.43 0.12
C PHE A 53 -7.05 9.03 -0.22
N GLY A 54 -7.38 8.95 -1.51
CA GLY A 54 -8.72 8.56 -1.98
C GLY A 54 -9.18 7.16 -1.51
N THR A 55 -8.27 6.28 -1.10
CA THR A 55 -8.59 4.95 -0.55
C THR A 55 -8.32 4.83 0.95
N ALA A 56 -7.70 5.84 1.57
CA ALA A 56 -7.31 5.82 2.99
C ALA A 56 -8.50 5.66 3.96
N HIS A 57 -9.71 6.03 3.53
CA HIS A 57 -10.94 5.88 4.32
C HIS A 57 -11.47 4.43 4.41
N ARG A 58 -10.88 3.47 3.70
CA ARG A 58 -11.29 2.06 3.70
C ARG A 58 -10.19 1.18 4.27
N ALA A 59 -10.51 0.38 5.27
CA ALA A 59 -9.64 -0.69 5.74
C ALA A 59 -9.66 -1.83 4.72
N GLN A 60 -8.60 -1.96 3.93
CA GLN A 60 -8.39 -3.03 2.95
C GLN A 60 -6.98 -3.59 3.10
N ALA A 61 -6.73 -4.78 2.56
CA ALA A 61 -5.44 -5.44 2.76
C ALA A 61 -4.27 -4.62 2.20
N SER A 62 -4.43 -3.98 1.04
CA SER A 62 -3.41 -3.12 0.41
C SER A 62 -3.29 -1.70 0.98
N THR A 63 -4.26 -1.24 1.79
CA THR A 63 -4.27 0.13 2.33
C THR A 63 -3.96 0.19 3.81
N HIS A 64 -4.59 -0.69 4.60
CA HIS A 64 -4.52 -0.70 6.05
C HIS A 64 -3.74 -1.93 6.56
N GLY A 65 -4.11 -3.12 6.08
CA GLY A 65 -3.57 -4.35 6.61
C GLY A 65 -2.07 -4.50 6.34
N VAL A 66 -1.59 -4.18 5.14
CA VAL A 66 -0.15 -4.22 4.81
C VAL A 66 0.65 -3.29 5.72
N ALA A 67 0.14 -2.08 6.00
CA ALA A 67 0.80 -1.10 6.88
C ALA A 67 0.95 -1.61 8.32
N LYS A 68 0.02 -2.45 8.79
CA LYS A 68 0.07 -3.07 10.13
C LYS A 68 1.21 -4.07 10.29
N TYR A 69 1.63 -4.71 9.19
CA TYR A 69 2.61 -5.81 9.22
C TYR A 69 3.94 -5.48 8.54
N ALA A 70 4.00 -4.41 7.73
CA ALA A 70 5.24 -3.96 7.13
C ALA A 70 6.25 -3.55 8.22
N PRO A 71 7.55 -3.85 8.06
CA PRO A 71 8.57 -3.46 9.04
C PRO A 71 8.60 -1.94 9.26
N ILE A 72 8.46 -1.17 8.18
CA ILE A 72 8.35 0.28 8.19
C ILE A 72 7.15 0.67 7.35
N ALA A 73 6.28 1.52 7.90
CA ALA A 73 5.15 2.11 7.18
C ALA A 73 5.22 3.64 7.27
N CYS A 74 5.04 4.31 6.13
CA CYS A 74 5.04 5.77 6.04
C CYS A 74 3.93 6.28 5.11
N SER A 75 3.65 7.58 5.19
CA SER A 75 2.84 8.29 4.21
C SER A 75 3.72 8.80 3.07
N GLY A 76 3.23 8.66 1.84
CA GLY A 76 3.86 9.30 0.69
C GLY A 76 3.59 10.82 0.64
N PRO A 77 4.22 11.54 -0.30
CA PRO A 77 4.09 12.99 -0.40
C PRO A 77 2.66 13.48 -0.68
N LEU A 78 1.88 12.76 -1.50
CA LEU A 78 0.51 13.15 -1.84
C LEU A 78 -0.41 12.98 -0.65
N LEU A 79 -0.32 11.83 0.05
CA LEU A 79 -1.10 11.60 1.26
C LEU A 79 -0.75 12.63 2.35
N SER A 80 0.54 12.91 2.55
CA SER A 80 1.00 13.85 3.57
C SER A 80 0.52 15.27 3.26
N GLY A 81 0.61 15.73 2.01
CA GLY A 81 0.13 17.04 1.59
C GLY A 81 -1.38 17.21 1.76
N GLU A 82 -2.18 16.19 1.44
CA GLU A 82 -3.63 16.20 1.68
C GLU A 82 -3.96 16.32 3.18
N LEU A 83 -3.25 15.57 4.03
CA LEU A 83 -3.44 15.65 5.49
C LEU A 83 -3.06 17.03 6.05
N GLU A 84 -1.93 17.59 5.63
CA GLU A 84 -1.50 18.94 6.03
C GLU A 84 -2.54 20.00 5.63
N ALA A 85 -3.04 19.91 4.40
CA ALA A 85 -4.07 20.81 3.91
C ALA A 85 -5.36 20.71 4.74
N LEU A 86 -5.82 19.50 5.07
CA LEU A 86 -7.01 19.29 5.90
C LEU A 86 -6.82 19.80 7.33
N VAL A 87 -5.72 19.43 7.99
CA VAL A 87 -5.42 19.84 9.37
C VAL A 87 -5.37 21.36 9.49
N LYS A 88 -4.72 22.04 8.52
CA LYS A 88 -4.61 23.51 8.50
C LYS A 88 -5.95 24.23 8.50
N HIS A 89 -6.99 23.68 7.85
CA HIS A 89 -8.28 24.35 7.69
C HIS A 89 -9.36 23.89 8.69
N TRP A 90 -9.14 22.78 9.40
CA TRP A 90 -10.08 22.26 10.40
C TRP A 90 -9.73 22.64 11.85
N THR A 91 -8.50 23.09 12.12
CA THR A 91 -8.02 23.39 13.48
C THR A 91 -7.80 24.88 13.79
N THR A 92 -8.13 25.76 12.84
CA THR A 92 -8.28 27.22 13.03
C THR A 92 -9.73 27.59 13.31
#